data_AF-A0A2N8S6A3-F1
#
_entry.id   AF-A0A2N8S6A3-F1
#
_cell.length_a   1.000
_cell.length_b   1.000
_cell.length_c   1.000
_cell.angle_alpha   90.00
_cell.angle_beta   90.00
_cell.angle_gamma   90.00
#
_symmetry.space_group_name_H-M   'P 1'
#
loop_
_entity.id
_entity.type
_entity.pdbx_description
1 polymer ?
#
loop_
_entity_poly.entity_id
_entity_poly.type
_entity_poly.pdbx_seq_one_letter_code
_entity_poly.pdbx_strand_id
1 'polypeptide(L)'
;MKTLIKSAVLALTTSIAGHALADAQPSRNLAEAVKNFSDYNSRLEQAMAQGLTPESMAQIHELTYTLKDALDKINEEMDGLTDTLEEIHIASEAKDADEVKRYANEYLKTARTVIK
;
A
#
# COMPACT_ATOMS: atom_id res chain seq x y z
N MET A 1 29.01 22.79 -57.86
CA MET A 1 28.81 23.07 -56.43
C MET A 1 27.39 22.67 -56.06
N LYS A 2 27.20 21.62 -55.26
CA LYS A 2 25.89 21.20 -54.75
C LYS A 2 25.88 21.42 -53.24
N THR A 3 25.16 22.45 -52.79
CA THR A 3 24.93 22.76 -51.38
C THR A 3 23.89 21.81 -50.82
N LEU A 4 24.26 21.05 -49.78
CA LEU A 4 23.36 20.18 -49.02
C LEU A 4 22.92 20.92 -47.76
N ILE A 5 21.66 21.36 -47.74
CA ILE A 5 21.00 21.90 -46.55
C ILE A 5 20.56 20.72 -45.69
N LYS A 6 21.18 20.56 -44.51
CA LYS A 6 20.75 19.60 -43.50
C LYS A 6 19.68 20.26 -42.64
N SER A 7 18.41 19.96 -42.91
CA SER A 7 17.30 20.30 -42.02
C SER A 7 17.30 19.33 -40.84
N ALA A 8 17.58 19.83 -39.64
CA ALA A 8 17.35 19.10 -38.40
C ALA A 8 15.88 19.26 -38.00
N VAL A 9 15.09 18.20 -38.15
CA VAL A 9 13.73 18.14 -37.61
C VAL A 9 13.85 17.72 -36.15
N LEU A 10 13.61 18.67 -35.25
CA LEU A 10 13.46 18.41 -33.82
C LEU A 10 12.03 17.92 -33.57
N ALA A 11 11.85 16.60 -33.51
CA ALA A 11 10.59 16.00 -33.10
C ALA A 11 10.46 16.14 -31.57
N LEU A 12 9.70 17.13 -31.10
CA LEU A 12 9.18 17.15 -29.73
C LEU A 12 8.12 16.04 -29.63
N THR A 13 8.52 14.88 -29.14
CA THR A 13 7.57 13.87 -28.68
C THR A 13 7.06 14.28 -27.31
N THR A 14 5.89 14.92 -27.27
CA THR A 14 5.12 15.06 -26.04
C THR A 14 4.61 13.69 -25.63
N SER A 15 5.29 13.06 -24.68
CA SER A 15 4.79 11.88 -23.98
C SER A 15 3.62 12.31 -23.09
N ILE A 16 2.42 12.38 -23.65
CA ILE A 16 1.21 12.31 -22.83
C ILE A 16 1.14 10.86 -22.36
N ALA A 17 1.76 10.58 -21.22
CA ALA A 17 1.49 9.35 -20.50
C ALA A 17 -0.02 9.35 -20.23
N GLY A 18 -0.73 8.49 -20.96
CA GLY A 18 -2.15 8.26 -20.74
C GLY A 18 -2.33 7.98 -19.26
N HIS A 19 -3.07 8.85 -18.58
CA HIS A 19 -3.62 8.55 -17.27
C HIS A 19 -4.68 7.47 -17.52
N ALA A 20 -4.24 6.23 -17.71
CA ALA A 20 -5.10 5.09 -17.47
C ALA A 20 -5.54 5.26 -16.02
N LEU A 21 -6.83 5.58 -15.81
CA LEU A 21 -7.51 5.45 -14.53
C LEU A 21 -7.18 4.05 -14.04
N ALA A 22 -6.24 3.97 -13.10
CA ALA A 22 -5.72 2.71 -12.66
C ALA A 22 -6.66 2.30 -11.54
N ASP A 23 -7.56 1.35 -11.82
CA ASP A 23 -8.33 0.69 -10.78
C ASP A 23 -7.41 0.35 -9.60
N ALA A 24 -7.94 0.48 -8.38
CA ALA A 24 -7.20 0.21 -7.15
C ALA A 24 -6.37 -1.06 -7.31
N GLN A 25 -5.08 -1.04 -6.94
CA GLN A 25 -4.29 -2.27 -6.95
C GLN A 25 -4.79 -3.16 -5.81
N PRO A 26 -5.50 -4.27 -6.09
CA PRO A 26 -6.18 -5.02 -5.04
C PRO A 26 -5.18 -5.78 -4.18
N SER A 27 -5.44 -5.82 -2.89
CA SER A 27 -4.61 -6.53 -1.91
C SER A 27 -5.24 -7.89 -1.58
N ARG A 28 -4.60 -8.99 -1.99
CA ARG A 28 -5.19 -10.34 -1.85
C ARG A 28 -5.01 -10.95 -0.47
N ASN A 29 -4.08 -10.42 0.32
CA ASN A 29 -3.72 -10.87 1.66
C ASN A 29 -3.07 -9.72 2.43
N LEU A 30 -2.88 -9.90 3.75
CA LEU A 30 -2.29 -8.88 4.61
C LEU A 30 -0.88 -8.42 4.17
N ALA A 31 -0.03 -9.33 3.70
CA ALA A 31 1.33 -8.97 3.28
C ALA A 31 1.32 -8.05 2.05
N GLU A 32 0.47 -8.34 1.06
CA GLU A 32 0.24 -7.47 -0.10
C GLU A 32 -0.37 -6.13 0.32
N ALA A 33 -1.32 -6.14 1.25
CA ALA A 33 -1.96 -4.93 1.76
C ALA A 33 -0.96 -4.00 2.45
N VAL A 34 -0.13 -4.53 3.36
CA VAL A 34 0.94 -3.76 4.04
C VAL A 34 1.94 -3.20 3.03
N LYS A 35 2.33 -3.99 2.02
CA LYS A 35 3.23 -3.52 0.96
C LYS A 35 2.60 -2.39 0.14
N ASN A 36 1.35 -2.56 -0.31
CA ASN A 36 0.63 -1.55 -1.06
C ASN A 36 0.46 -0.27 -0.23
N PHE A 37 0.07 -0.40 1.04
CA PHE A 37 -0.09 0.72 1.96
C PHE A 37 1.24 1.49 2.14
N SER A 38 2.36 0.80 2.34
CA SER A 38 3.68 1.44 2.46
C SER A 38 4.13 2.14 1.17
N ASP A 39 4.05 1.44 0.03
CA ASP A 39 4.55 1.95 -1.24
C ASP A 39 3.73 3.15 -1.72
N TYR A 40 2.40 3.10 -1.57
CA TYR A 40 1.52 4.16 -2.06
C TYR A 40 1.49 5.37 -1.13
N ASN A 41 1.72 5.21 0.19
CA ASN A 41 1.94 6.36 1.07
C ASN A 41 3.22 7.10 0.67
N SER A 42 4.29 6.39 0.32
CA SER A 42 5.52 7.01 -0.18
C SER A 42 5.27 7.81 -1.49
N ARG A 43 4.40 7.31 -2.37
CA ARG A 43 4.00 8.03 -3.60
C ARG A 43 3.11 9.24 -3.30
N LEU A 44 2.22 9.12 -2.33
CA LEU A 44 1.38 10.23 -1.88
C LEU A 44 2.23 11.37 -1.31
N GLU A 45 3.23 11.05 -0.47
CA GLU A 45 4.20 12.03 0.03
C GLU A 45 4.93 12.75 -1.11
N GLN A 46 5.38 12.02 -2.13
CA GLN A 46 6.01 12.61 -3.32
C GLN A 46 5.06 13.51 -4.10
N ALA A 47 3.81 13.10 -4.29
CA ALA A 47 2.80 13.91 -4.98
C ALA A 47 2.51 15.21 -4.22
N MET A 48 2.42 15.16 -2.89
CA MET A 48 2.23 16.33 -2.04
C MET A 48 3.38 17.33 -2.13
N ALA A 49 4.61 16.86 -2.35
CA ALA A 49 5.79 17.71 -2.52
C ALA A 49 5.83 18.47 -3.87
N GLN A 50 5.03 18.06 -4.86
CA GLN A 50 5.00 18.66 -6.20
C GLN A 50 4.02 19.85 -6.34
N GLY A 51 3.27 20.18 -5.27
CA GLY A 51 2.22 21.19 -5.28
C GLY A 51 0.88 20.66 -5.82
N LEU A 52 -0.22 21.32 -5.48
CA LEU A 52 -1.58 20.88 -5.81
C LEU A 52 -2.07 21.50 -7.12
N THR A 53 -1.65 20.93 -8.25
CA THR A 53 -2.17 21.25 -9.58
C THR A 53 -3.35 20.32 -9.91
N PRO A 54 -4.16 20.62 -10.95
CA PRO A 54 -5.22 19.70 -11.39
C PRO A 54 -4.69 18.29 -11.68
N GLU A 55 -3.52 18.16 -12.29
CA GLU A 55 -2.88 16.88 -12.62
C GLU A 55 -2.44 16.13 -11.35
N SER A 56 -1.78 16.80 -10.39
CA SER A 56 -1.37 16.13 -9.16
C SER A 56 -2.56 15.75 -8.29
N MET A 57 -3.66 16.53 -8.30
CA MET A 57 -4.90 16.17 -7.64
C MET A 57 -5.56 14.91 -8.25
N ALA A 58 -5.54 14.77 -9.58
CA ALA A 58 -6.00 13.54 -10.23
C ALA A 58 -5.11 12.34 -9.86
N GLN A 59 -3.80 12.51 -9.83
CA GLN A 59 -2.88 11.47 -9.37
C GLN A 59 -3.13 11.06 -7.91
N ILE A 60 -3.31 12.04 -7.02
CA ILE A 60 -3.63 11.80 -5.60
C ILE A 60 -4.94 11.02 -5.48
N HIS A 61 -5.96 11.37 -6.26
CA HIS A 61 -7.23 10.63 -6.29
C HIS A 61 -7.00 9.13 -6.58
N GLU A 62 -6.26 8.81 -7.63
CA GLU A 62 -5.97 7.42 -7.99
C GLU A 62 -5.15 6.68 -6.91
N LEU A 63 -4.15 7.35 -6.32
CA LEU A 63 -3.38 6.78 -5.20
C LEU A 63 -4.29 6.42 -4.02
N THR A 64 -5.30 7.26 -3.72
CA THR A 64 -6.21 7.04 -2.59
C THR A 64 -7.11 5.82 -2.75
N TYR A 65 -7.44 5.38 -3.96
CA TYR A 65 -8.20 4.13 -4.16
C TYR A 65 -7.39 2.90 -3.72
N THR A 66 -6.11 2.84 -4.09
CA THR A 66 -5.23 1.73 -3.68
C THR A 66 -4.94 1.78 -2.18
N LEU A 67 -4.73 2.98 -1.62
CA LEU A 67 -4.54 3.13 -0.18
C LEU A 67 -5.77 2.69 0.62
N LYS A 68 -6.96 3.03 0.13
CA LYS A 68 -8.22 2.60 0.75
C LYS A 68 -8.37 1.08 0.71
N ASP A 69 -8.18 0.44 -0.44
CA ASP A 69 -8.25 -1.02 -0.57
C ASP A 69 -7.27 -1.74 0.37
N ALA A 70 -6.02 -1.26 0.40
CA ALA A 70 -5.00 -1.80 1.29
C ALA A 70 -5.37 -1.64 2.77
N LEU A 71 -5.88 -0.46 3.16
CA LEU A 71 -6.29 -0.22 4.55
C LEU A 71 -7.50 -1.06 4.94
N ASP A 72 -8.49 -1.19 4.05
CA ASP A 72 -9.67 -2.04 4.28
C ASP A 72 -9.23 -3.50 4.50
N LYS A 73 -8.31 -4.02 3.68
CA LYS A 73 -7.76 -5.38 3.85
C LYS A 73 -6.92 -5.54 5.12
N ILE A 74 -6.12 -4.53 5.51
CA ILE A 74 -5.38 -4.55 6.77
C ILE A 74 -6.35 -4.65 7.96
N ASN A 75 -7.42 -3.86 7.94
CA ASN A 75 -8.42 -3.89 9.01
C ASN A 75 -9.13 -5.25 9.08
N GLU A 76 -9.51 -5.82 7.94
CA GLU A 76 -10.14 -7.14 7.84
C GLU A 76 -9.24 -8.26 8.40
N GLU A 77 -7.97 -8.29 8.01
CA GLU A 77 -7.04 -9.37 8.38
C GLU A 77 -6.48 -9.23 9.80
N MET A 78 -6.55 -8.02 10.39
CA MET A 78 -6.17 -7.74 11.77
C MET A 78 -7.35 -7.88 12.75
N ASP A 79 -8.56 -8.09 12.24
CA ASP A 79 -9.75 -8.30 13.05
C ASP A 79 -9.58 -9.52 13.98
N GLY A 80 -10.12 -9.43 15.20
CA GLY A 80 -10.00 -10.50 16.21
C GLY A 80 -8.64 -10.64 16.90
N LEU A 81 -7.61 -9.85 16.56
CA LEU A 81 -6.34 -9.88 17.29
C LEU A 81 -6.48 -9.45 18.75
N THR A 82 -7.40 -8.51 19.05
CA THR A 82 -7.72 -8.12 20.42
C THR A 82 -8.30 -9.29 21.20
N ASP A 83 -9.21 -10.06 20.61
CA ASP A 83 -9.79 -11.24 21.25
C ASP A 83 -8.73 -12.32 21.46
N THR A 84 -7.83 -12.51 20.48
CA THR A 84 -6.70 -13.44 20.62
C THR A 84 -5.76 -13.03 21.76
N LEU A 85 -5.53 -11.72 21.95
CA LEU A 85 -4.77 -11.22 23.10
C LEU A 85 -5.48 -11.49 24.43
N GLU A 86 -6.81 -11.34 24.47
CA GLU A 86 -7.59 -11.63 25.67
C GLU A 86 -7.53 -13.13 26.03
N GLU A 87 -7.58 -14.02 25.05
CA GLU A 87 -7.39 -15.45 25.27
C GLU A 87 -6.00 -15.77 25.85
N ILE A 88 -4.94 -15.04 25.44
CA ILE A 88 -3.62 -15.15 26.08
C ILE A 88 -3.69 -14.69 27.54
N HIS A 89 -4.37 -13.58 27.85
CA HIS A 89 -4.54 -13.11 29.22
C HIS A 89 -5.24 -14.18 30.08
N ILE A 90 -6.40 -14.67 29.65
CA ILE A 90 -7.20 -15.67 30.35
C ILE A 90 -6.38 -16.96 30.59
N ALA A 91 -5.72 -17.48 29.55
CA ALA A 91 -4.89 -18.68 29.68
C ALA A 91 -3.71 -18.47 30.65
N SER A 92 -3.12 -17.27 30.64
CA SER A 92 -2.02 -16.94 31.56
C SER A 92 -2.47 -16.86 33.02
N GLU A 93 -3.66 -16.32 33.29
CA GLU A 93 -4.27 -16.28 34.62
C GLU A 93 -4.58 -17.70 35.12
N ALA A 94 -5.05 -18.57 34.23
CA ALA A 94 -5.29 -19.99 34.50
C ALA A 94 -4.00 -20.81 34.66
N LYS A 95 -2.82 -20.24 34.36
CA LYS A 95 -1.52 -20.92 34.30
C LYS A 95 -1.48 -22.07 33.29
N ASP A 96 -2.26 -21.98 32.21
CA ASP A 96 -2.25 -22.93 31.11
C ASP A 96 -1.15 -22.58 30.11
N ALA A 97 0.01 -23.23 30.27
CA ALA A 97 1.18 -22.96 29.44
C ALA A 97 1.00 -23.35 27.97
N ASP A 98 0.10 -24.27 27.64
CA ASP A 98 -0.07 -24.76 26.28
C ASP A 98 -1.05 -23.87 25.50
N GLU A 99 -2.13 -23.40 26.14
CA GLU A 99 -3.01 -22.39 25.55
C GLU A 99 -2.32 -21.05 25.35
N VAL A 100 -1.52 -20.59 26.33
CA VAL A 100 -0.72 -19.36 26.17
C VAL A 100 0.17 -19.45 24.93
N LYS A 101 0.87 -20.58 24.73
CA LYS A 101 1.73 -20.76 23.55
C LYS A 101 0.92 -20.78 22.26
N ARG A 102 -0.25 -21.44 22.25
CA ARG A 102 -1.10 -21.54 21.07
C ARG A 102 -1.56 -20.16 20.62
N TYR A 103 -2.25 -19.43 21.49
CA TYR A 103 -2.78 -18.11 21.15
C TYR A 103 -1.68 -17.09 20.88
N ALA A 104 -0.56 -17.14 21.61
CA ALA A 104 0.59 -16.27 21.31
C ALA A 104 1.16 -16.51 19.91
N ASN A 105 1.27 -17.77 19.47
CA ASN A 105 1.74 -18.07 18.12
C ASN A 105 0.75 -17.61 17.05
N GLU A 106 -0.55 -17.75 17.28
CA GLU A 106 -1.61 -17.27 16.39
C GLU A 106 -1.55 -15.74 16.24
N TYR A 107 -1.52 -15.01 17.37
CA TYR A 107 -1.38 -13.55 17.38
C TYR A 107 -0.11 -13.08 16.67
N LEU A 108 1.05 -13.65 17.04
CA LEU A 108 2.34 -13.21 16.51
C LEU A 108 2.48 -13.48 15.01
N LYS A 109 1.83 -14.53 14.48
CA LYS A 109 1.84 -14.82 13.05
C LYS A 109 1.23 -13.67 12.23
N THR A 110 0.10 -13.12 12.67
CA THR A 110 -0.55 -12.01 11.99
C THR A 110 0.15 -10.69 12.28
N ALA A 111 0.42 -10.38 13.57
CA ALA A 111 1.00 -9.10 13.99
C ALA A 111 2.36 -8.82 13.33
N ARG A 112 3.21 -9.84 13.16
CA ARG A 112 4.53 -9.72 12.50
C ARG A 112 4.45 -9.45 10.99
N THR A 113 3.27 -9.55 10.38
CA THR A 113 3.09 -9.14 8.98
C THR A 113 3.06 -7.61 8.85
N VAL A 114 2.63 -6.89 9.90
CA VAL A 114 2.48 -5.43 9.89
C VAL A 114 3.65 -4.74 10.59
N ILE A 115 4.24 -5.39 11.60
CA ILE A 115 5.37 -4.86 12.38
C ILE A 115 6.68 -5.37 11.77
N LYS A 116 7.57 -4.46 11.35
CA LYS A 116 8.93 -4.76 10.91
C LYS A 116 9.94 -4.67 12.04
#